data_AF-A0A7Y8CG04-F1
#
_entry.id   AF-A0A7Y8CG04-F1
#
_cell.length_a   1.000
_cell.length_b   1.000
_cell.length_c   1.000
_cell.angle_alpha   90.00
_cell.angle_beta   90.00
_cell.angle_gamma   90.00
#
_symmetry.space_group_name_H-M   'P 1'
#
loop_
_entity.id
_entity.type
_entity.pdbx_description
1 polymer ?
#
loop_
_entity_poly.entity_id
_entity_poly.type
_entity_poly.pdbx_seq_one_letter_code
_entity_poly.pdbx_strand_id
1 'polypeptide(L)'
;MDVRHFAFLARQPSAALKTRGHFLGLPKRGMAFLLANVMFWQPLWAQADGIVVSAPGTTLGQAGNGVPIVNIAAPNGSGLSHNQFHDYNVGANGVILNNATARTQSTQLGGIILGNSNLNGRAATT
;
A
#
# COMPACT_ATOMS: atom_id res chain seq x y z
N MET A 1 -62.65 51.82 -32.68
CA MET A 1 -61.62 50.91 -33.21
C MET A 1 -60.42 51.76 -33.56
N ASP A 2 -59.32 51.68 -32.82
CA ASP A 2 -57.94 51.61 -33.37
C ASP A 2 -56.87 51.78 -32.29
N VAL A 3 -56.50 50.61 -31.76
CA VAL A 3 -55.14 50.10 -31.52
C VAL A 3 -54.01 51.14 -31.62
N ARG A 4 -53.64 51.78 -30.50
CA ARG A 4 -52.34 52.48 -30.37
C ARG A 4 -51.53 52.09 -29.13
N HIS A 5 -51.86 50.96 -28.50
CA HIS A 5 -51.19 50.48 -27.28
C HIS A 5 -49.88 49.68 -27.50
N PHE A 6 -49.36 49.56 -28.73
CA PHE A 6 -48.23 48.66 -29.02
C PHE A 6 -46.92 49.34 -29.47
N ALA A 7 -46.75 50.64 -29.21
CA ALA A 7 -45.55 51.37 -29.69
C ALA A 7 -44.55 51.78 -28.58
N PHE A 8 -44.61 51.18 -27.38
CA PHE A 8 -43.73 51.56 -26.26
C PHE A 8 -42.64 50.53 -25.89
N LEU A 9 -42.47 49.43 -26.65
CA LEU A 9 -41.49 48.38 -26.33
C LEU A 9 -40.31 48.27 -27.32
N ALA A 10 -39.99 49.33 -28.07
CA ALA A 10 -38.94 49.26 -29.11
C ALA A 10 -37.73 50.17 -28.87
N ARG A 11 -37.47 50.62 -27.64
CA ARG A 11 -36.30 51.47 -27.35
C ARG A 11 -35.60 51.15 -26.03
N GLN A 12 -35.27 49.89 -25.82
CA GLN A 12 -34.20 49.53 -24.89
C GLN A 12 -32.93 49.27 -25.68
N PRO A 13 -31.84 50.03 -25.47
CA PRO A 13 -30.55 49.66 -26.06
C PRO A 13 -30.15 48.31 -25.48
N SER A 14 -29.99 47.30 -26.34
CA SER A 14 -29.50 45.98 -25.95
C SER A 14 -28.23 46.15 -25.12
N ALA A 15 -28.27 45.67 -23.87
CA ALA A 15 -27.11 45.69 -23.00
C ALA A 15 -25.94 45.00 -23.72
N ALA A 16 -24.86 45.75 -23.96
CA ALA A 16 -23.65 45.19 -24.52
C ALA A 16 -23.11 44.13 -23.55
N LEU A 17 -23.14 42.86 -23.99
CA LEU A 17 -22.57 41.74 -23.26
C LEU A 17 -21.07 41.99 -23.13
N LYS A 18 -20.65 42.46 -21.94
CA LYS A 18 -19.23 42.63 -21.64
C LYS A 18 -18.63 41.24 -21.43
N THR A 19 -18.13 40.65 -22.53
CA THR A 19 -17.27 39.47 -22.48
C THR A 19 -16.07 39.81 -21.60
N ARG A 20 -16.09 39.36 -20.35
CA ARG A 20 -14.94 39.44 -19.45
C ARG A 20 -13.93 38.41 -19.92
N GLY A 21 -13.16 38.77 -20.94
CA GLY A 21 -11.98 38.04 -21.37
C GLY A 21 -10.89 38.14 -20.33
N HIS A 22 -11.04 37.47 -19.19
CA HIS A 22 -9.90 36.90 -18.48
C HIS A 22 -10.39 35.87 -17.47
N PHE A 23 -10.24 34.61 -17.88
CA PHE A 23 -10.47 33.43 -17.08
C PHE A 23 -9.38 33.37 -15.99
N LEU A 24 -9.57 34.09 -14.89
CA LEU A 24 -8.73 34.04 -13.68
C LEU A 24 -8.81 32.67 -12.94
N GLY A 25 -9.22 31.60 -13.64
CA GLY A 25 -9.31 30.23 -13.13
C GLY A 25 -8.17 29.32 -13.57
N LEU A 26 -7.32 29.75 -14.52
CA LEU A 26 -6.20 28.92 -15.01
C LEU A 26 -5.18 28.51 -13.93
N PRO A 27 -4.74 29.40 -13.00
CA PRO A 27 -3.74 28.99 -12.00
C PRO A 27 -4.31 28.05 -10.92
N LYS A 28 -5.58 28.24 -10.51
CA LYS A 28 -6.24 27.37 -9.53
C LYS A 28 -6.53 25.97 -10.08
N ARG A 29 -6.92 25.87 -11.35
CA ARG A 29 -7.14 24.56 -12.00
C ARG A 29 -5.82 23.82 -12.21
N GLY A 30 -4.74 24.53 -12.59
CA GLY A 30 -3.39 23.95 -12.64
C GLY A 30 -2.92 23.40 -11.29
N MET A 31 -3.14 24.17 -10.21
CA MET A 31 -2.88 23.71 -8.84
C MET A 31 -3.70 22.47 -8.46
N ALA A 32 -4.99 22.44 -8.80
CA ALA A 32 -5.83 21.28 -8.55
C ALA A 32 -5.35 20.02 -9.32
N PHE A 33 -4.91 20.17 -10.57
CA PHE A 33 -4.36 19.05 -11.35
C PHE A 33 -3.01 18.56 -10.83
N LEU A 34 -2.14 19.46 -10.35
CA LEU A 34 -0.89 19.09 -9.70
C LEU A 34 -1.12 18.33 -8.40
N LEU A 35 -2.00 18.85 -7.52
CA LEU A 35 -2.33 18.17 -6.27
C LEU A 35 -3.00 16.82 -6.50
N ALA A 36 -3.90 16.71 -7.48
CA ALA A 36 -4.52 15.45 -7.86
C ALA A 36 -3.49 14.43 -8.37
N ASN A 37 -2.52 14.84 -9.20
CA ASN A 37 -1.45 13.94 -9.66
C ASN A 37 -0.53 13.52 -8.52
N VAL A 38 -0.17 14.44 -7.62
CA VAL A 38 0.65 14.13 -6.44
C VAL A 38 -0.07 13.12 -5.56
N MET A 39 -1.34 13.35 -5.21
CA MET A 39 -2.13 12.44 -4.37
C MET A 39 -2.39 11.08 -5.02
N PHE A 40 -2.61 11.07 -6.35
CA PHE A 40 -2.82 9.84 -7.10
C PHE A 40 -1.57 8.94 -7.12
N TRP A 41 -0.37 9.53 -7.10
CA TRP A 41 0.89 8.79 -7.05
C TRP A 41 1.47 8.50 -5.66
N GLN A 42 0.87 9.02 -4.58
CA GLN A 42 1.31 8.72 -3.21
C GLN A 42 1.42 7.21 -2.87
N PRO A 43 0.53 6.30 -3.33
CA PRO A 43 0.60 4.90 -2.95
C PRO A 43 1.79 4.13 -3.56
N LEU A 44 2.43 4.68 -4.60
CA LEU A 44 3.53 4.00 -5.29
C LEU A 44 4.87 4.05 -4.52
N TRP A 45 4.98 4.91 -3.50
CA TRP A 45 6.18 5.03 -2.66
C TRP A 45 6.03 4.33 -1.31
N ALA A 46 4.97 3.54 -1.11
CA ALA A 46 4.88 2.66 0.04
C ALA A 46 5.89 1.51 -0.11
N GLN A 47 7.12 1.77 0.35
CA GLN A 47 8.15 0.75 0.50
C GLN A 47 7.87 0.00 1.82
N ALA A 48 7.61 -1.29 1.72
CA ALA A 48 7.58 -2.18 2.88
C ALA A 48 9.00 -2.30 3.43
N ASP A 49 9.28 -1.62 4.56
CA ASP A 49 10.61 -1.57 5.18
C ASP A 49 10.89 -2.87 5.94
N GLY A 50 11.09 -3.96 5.19
CA GLY A 50 11.56 -5.26 5.67
C GLY A 50 10.82 -5.88 6.87
N ILE A 51 11.43 -6.91 7.44
CA ILE A 51 11.02 -7.50 8.72
C ILE A 51 12.19 -7.30 9.68
N VAL A 52 11.93 -6.71 10.85
CA VAL A 52 12.94 -6.51 11.90
C VAL A 52 12.51 -7.32 13.11
N VAL A 53 13.34 -8.28 13.52
CA VAL A 53 13.06 -9.12 14.70
C VAL A 53 13.48 -8.39 15.97
N SER A 54 12.64 -8.44 17.01
CA SER A 54 12.90 -7.82 18.32
C SER A 54 13.19 -8.83 19.44
N ALA A 55 12.83 -10.11 19.26
CA ALA A 55 12.97 -11.15 20.28
C ALA A 55 14.17 -12.09 20.05
N PRO A 56 14.86 -12.51 21.13
CA PRO A 56 15.85 -13.59 21.05
C PRO A 56 15.14 -14.91 20.73
N GLY A 57 15.62 -15.60 19.68
CA GLY A 57 15.11 -16.91 19.26
C GLY A 57 14.35 -16.92 17.94
N THR A 58 14.01 -15.77 17.37
CA THR A 58 13.55 -15.66 15.98
C THR A 58 14.72 -15.19 15.12
N THR A 59 14.97 -15.80 13.96
CA THR A 59 16.03 -15.33 13.04
C THR A 59 15.49 -15.11 11.64
N LEU A 60 16.14 -14.23 10.89
CA LEU A 60 15.80 -13.93 9.50
C LEU A 60 16.85 -14.55 8.58
N GLY A 61 16.38 -15.15 7.50
CA GLY A 61 17.17 -15.59 6.38
C GLY A 61 16.50 -15.20 5.06
N GLN A 62 17.06 -15.68 3.96
CA GLN A 62 16.45 -15.57 2.65
C GLN A 62 16.58 -16.89 1.90
N ALA A 63 15.56 -17.23 1.13
CA ALA A 63 15.60 -18.33 0.20
C ALA A 63 16.50 -17.98 -1.00
N GLY A 64 16.92 -18.99 -1.77
CA GLY A 64 17.79 -18.79 -2.94
C GLY A 64 17.19 -17.89 -4.03
N ASN A 65 15.87 -17.68 -4.01
CA ASN A 65 15.14 -16.78 -4.90
C ASN A 65 14.81 -15.40 -4.28
N GLY A 66 15.35 -15.10 -3.10
CA GLY A 66 15.22 -13.79 -2.44
C GLY A 66 13.98 -13.61 -1.56
N VAL A 67 13.10 -14.62 -1.43
CA VAL A 67 11.97 -14.55 -0.50
C VAL A 67 12.49 -14.56 0.95
N PRO A 68 12.07 -13.62 1.81
CA PRO A 68 12.45 -13.62 3.22
C PRO A 68 11.96 -14.87 3.95
N ILE A 69 12.83 -15.46 4.77
CA ILE A 69 12.54 -16.59 5.63
C ILE A 69 12.60 -16.13 7.08
N VAL A 70 11.52 -16.34 7.82
CA VAL A 70 11.44 -16.11 9.27
C VAL A 70 11.55 -17.47 9.95
N ASN A 71 12.70 -17.75 10.56
CA ASN A 71 12.88 -18.91 11.43
C ASN A 71 12.25 -18.61 12.78
N ILE A 72 11.10 -19.24 13.03
CA ILE A 72 10.34 -19.04 14.26
C ILE A 72 11.10 -19.58 15.49
N ALA A 73 10.83 -19.03 16.66
CA ALA A 73 11.35 -19.51 17.93
C ALA A 73 10.83 -20.92 18.27
N ALA A 74 11.54 -21.61 19.16
CA ALA A 74 11.10 -22.90 19.69
C ALA A 74 9.68 -22.78 20.27
N PRO A 75 8.78 -23.73 20.00
CA PRO A 75 7.47 -23.73 20.61
C PRO A 75 7.56 -23.93 22.13
N ASN A 76 6.64 -23.31 22.85
CA ASN A 76 6.49 -23.50 24.29
C ASN A 76 5.88 -24.88 24.62
N GLY A 77 5.62 -25.14 25.92
CA GLY A 77 5.03 -26.41 26.37
C GLY A 77 3.68 -26.75 25.73
N SER A 78 2.92 -25.75 25.27
CA SER A 78 1.64 -25.93 24.58
C SER A 78 1.75 -25.98 23.06
N GLY A 79 2.96 -25.94 22.49
CA GLY A 79 3.17 -25.95 21.03
C GLY A 79 3.16 -24.58 20.37
N LEU A 80 2.94 -23.49 21.11
CA LEU A 80 2.90 -22.13 20.56
C LEU A 80 4.30 -21.55 20.41
N SER A 81 4.64 -21.07 19.22
CA SER A 81 5.86 -20.28 18.98
C SER A 81 5.55 -18.79 19.07
N HIS A 82 6.12 -18.12 20.08
CA HIS A 82 5.98 -16.69 20.27
C HIS A 82 7.14 -15.94 19.60
N ASN A 83 6.84 -15.12 18.60
CA ASN A 83 7.82 -14.37 17.83
C ASN A 83 7.48 -12.89 17.93
N GLN A 84 8.47 -12.04 18.23
CA GLN A 84 8.27 -10.60 18.30
C GLN A 84 9.08 -9.91 17.21
N PHE A 85 8.43 -8.94 16.59
CA PHE A 85 8.99 -8.15 15.50
C PHE A 85 8.81 -6.67 15.86
N HIS A 86 9.82 -5.85 15.56
CA HIS A 86 9.67 -4.40 15.54
C HIS A 86 8.82 -3.97 14.35
N ASP A 87 9.14 -4.52 13.18
CA ASP A 87 8.43 -4.30 11.93
C ASP A 87 8.17 -5.64 11.25
N TYR A 88 6.95 -5.85 10.76
CA TYR A 88 6.55 -7.05 10.04
C TYR A 88 5.89 -6.66 8.72
N ASN A 89 6.72 -6.30 7.73
CA ASN A 89 6.23 -5.93 6.42
C ASN A 89 6.41 -7.08 5.42
N VAL A 90 5.32 -7.44 4.74
CA VAL A 90 5.33 -8.51 3.72
C VAL A 90 5.30 -7.86 2.34
N GLY A 91 6.38 -8.04 1.58
CA GLY A 91 6.46 -7.57 0.20
C GLY A 91 5.63 -8.43 -0.76
N ALA A 92 5.60 -8.03 -2.04
CA ALA A 92 4.84 -8.74 -3.08
C ALA A 92 5.27 -10.21 -3.28
N ASN A 93 6.53 -10.53 -2.98
CA ASN A 93 7.06 -11.90 -3.05
C ASN A 93 6.65 -12.78 -1.86
N GLY A 94 5.96 -12.21 -0.86
CA GLY A 94 5.55 -12.90 0.35
C GLY A 94 6.69 -13.09 1.36
N VAL A 95 6.42 -13.92 2.36
CA VAL A 95 7.36 -14.31 3.43
C VAL A 95 7.14 -15.78 3.77
N ILE A 96 8.20 -16.48 4.15
CA ILE A 96 8.15 -17.87 4.57
C ILE A 96 8.33 -17.95 6.08
N LEU A 97 7.35 -18.49 6.80
CA LEU A 97 7.49 -18.87 8.20
C LEU A 97 8.04 -20.29 8.28
N ASN A 98 9.31 -20.42 8.67
CA ASN A 98 9.99 -21.70 8.71
C ASN A 98 9.65 -22.49 9.99
N ASN A 99 8.62 -23.32 9.90
CA ASN A 99 8.23 -24.29 10.93
C ASN A 99 8.74 -25.72 10.61
N ALA A 100 9.81 -25.86 9.82
CA ALA A 100 10.31 -27.17 9.40
C ALA A 100 11.28 -27.79 10.42
N THR A 101 11.02 -29.04 10.81
CA THR A 101 11.88 -29.84 11.70
C THR A 101 12.88 -30.73 10.95
N ALA A 102 12.59 -31.05 9.69
CA ALA A 102 13.50 -31.78 8.82
C ALA A 102 14.67 -30.89 8.36
N ARG A 103 15.79 -31.50 7.97
CA ARG A 103 17.00 -30.77 7.52
C ARG A 103 16.74 -29.83 6.35
N THR A 104 15.79 -30.18 5.49
CA THR A 104 15.33 -29.37 4.36
C THR A 104 13.82 -29.51 4.19
N GLN A 105 13.16 -28.46 3.72
CA GLN A 105 11.72 -28.44 3.45
C GLN A 105 11.43 -27.76 2.11
N SER A 106 10.53 -28.33 1.33
CA SER A 106 10.02 -27.67 0.12
C SER A 106 8.95 -26.65 0.50
N THR A 107 9.09 -25.42 0.02
CA THR A 107 8.19 -24.31 0.28
C THR A 107 7.65 -23.74 -1.02
N GLN A 108 6.41 -23.24 -0.97
CA GLN A 108 5.73 -22.72 -2.15
C GLN A 108 6.41 -21.48 -2.72
N LEU A 109 6.93 -20.62 -1.83
CA LEU A 109 7.49 -19.32 -2.20
C LEU A 109 9.00 -19.36 -2.40
N GLY A 110 9.73 -20.25 -1.74
CA GLY A 110 11.20 -20.22 -1.70
C GLY A 110 11.89 -21.48 -2.24
N GLY A 111 11.12 -22.43 -2.78
CA GLY A 111 11.66 -23.74 -3.14
C GLY A 111 12.16 -24.49 -1.91
N ILE A 112 13.27 -25.22 -2.03
CA ILE A 112 13.85 -25.98 -0.93
C ILE A 112 14.62 -25.03 0.00
N ILE A 113 14.18 -24.96 1.26
CA ILE A 113 14.84 -24.21 2.33
C ILE A 113 15.48 -25.17 3.35
N LEU A 114 16.42 -24.67 4.14
CA LEU A 114 16.97 -25.39 5.29
C LEU A 114 15.96 -25.44 6.44
N GLY A 115 16.02 -26.51 7.22
CA GLY A 115 15.25 -26.67 8.45
C GLY A 115 15.56 -25.60 9.49
N ASN A 116 14.59 -25.32 10.36
CA ASN A 116 14.76 -24.34 11.41
C ASN A 116 15.48 -24.96 12.61
N SER A 117 16.74 -24.54 12.84
CA SER A 117 17.56 -25.00 13.97
C SER A 117 16.97 -24.67 15.34
N ASN A 118 16.07 -23.68 15.43
CA ASN A 118 15.45 -23.26 16.69
C ASN A 118 14.43 -24.28 17.22
N LEU A 119 13.89 -25.16 16.35
CA LEU A 119 12.78 -26.05 16.71
C LEU A 119 13.23 -27.33 17.44
N ASN A 120 14.52 -27.69 17.41
CA ASN A 120 15.06 -28.90 18.05
C ASN A 120 14.23 -30.17 17.80
N GLY A 121 13.66 -30.31 16.60
CA GLY A 121 12.81 -31.45 16.21
C GLY A 121 11.32 -31.33 16.57
N ARG A 122 10.90 -30.26 17.25
CA ARG A 122 9.49 -30.01 17.60
C ARG A 122 8.95 -28.78 16.89
N ALA A 123 8.05 -29.00 15.94
CA ALA A 123 7.34 -27.93 15.25
C ALA A 123 6.35 -27.24 16.19
N ALA A 124 6.07 -25.97 15.91
CA ALA A 124 4.94 -25.27 16.51
C ALA A 124 3.63 -25.84 15.98
N THR A 125 2.65 -25.95 16.86
CA THR A 125 1.31 -26.51 16.60
C THR A 125 0.25 -25.59 17.21
N THR A 126 -0.97 -25.67 16.69
CA THR A 126 -2.14 -24.99 17.24
C THR A 126 -2.95 -25.94 18.10
#